data_AF-Q96WD1-F1
#
_entry.id   AF-Q96WD1-F1
#
_cell.length_a   1.000
_cell.length_b   1.000
_cell.length_c   1.000
_cell.angle_alpha   90.00
_cell.angle_beta   90.00
_cell.angle_gamma   90.00
#
_symmetry.space_group_name_H-M   'P 1'
#
loop_
_entity.id
_entity.type
_entity.pdbx_description
1 polymer ?
#
loop_
_entity_poly.entity_id
_entity_poly.type
_entity_poly.pdbx_seq_one_letter_code
_entity_poly.pdbx_strand_id
1 'polypeptide(L)' 'RMLLEVTFESLENAGLQAHKMAASRTGVFMATFTSDYRESLFRDAESAPMYTATGTSATSASNRVSWFFDLRGPSFT' A
#
# COMPACT_ATOMS: atom_id res chain seq x y z
N ARG A 1 4.24 3.90 3.82
CA ARG A 1 4.93 3.42 5.04
C ARG A 1 3.92 3.23 6.17
N MET A 2 3.36 4.32 6.74
CA MET A 2 2.35 4.22 7.82
C MET A 2 1.21 3.27 7.50
N LEU A 3 0.75 3.24 6.24
CA LEU A 3 -0.30 2.34 5.80
C LEU A 3 -0.03 0.85 6.09
N LEU A 4 1.21 0.37 5.87
CA LEU A 4 1.58 -1.02 6.13
C LEU A 4 1.62 -1.32 7.63
N GLU A 5 2.15 -0.38 8.41
CA GLU A 5 2.26 -0.47 9.87
C GLU A 5 0.86 -0.51 10.50
N VAL A 6 -0.02 0.43 10.14
CA VAL A 6 -1.40 0.50 10.65
C VAL A 6 -2.22 -0.70 10.20
N THR A 7 -2.02 -1.20 8.98
CA THR A 7 -2.71 -2.41 8.53
C THR A 7 -2.27 -3.63 9.36
N PHE A 8 -0.97 -3.77 9.62
CA PHE A 8 -0.47 -4.83 10.52
C PHE A 8 -1.07 -4.73 11.92
N GLU A 9 -1.03 -3.54 12.52
CA GLU A 9 -1.62 -3.28 13.84
C GLU A 9 -3.13 -3.60 13.87
N SER A 10 -3.86 -3.24 12.81
CA SER A 10 -5.30 -3.52 12.71
C SER A 10 -5.61 -5.01 12.65
N LEU A 11 -4.79 -5.80 11.95
CA LEU A 11 -4.93 -7.26 11.87
C LEU A 11 -4.67 -7.90 13.24
N GLU A 12 -3.57 -7.53 13.89
CA GLU A 12 -3.21 -8.07 15.21
C GLU A 12 -4.23 -7.66 16.29
N ASN A 13 -4.74 -6.43 16.24
CA ASN A 13 -5.81 -5.97 17.14
C ASN A 13 -7.10 -6.78 16.95
N ALA A 14 -7.43 -7.16 15.71
CA ALA A 14 -8.54 -8.06 15.41
C ALA A 14 -8.27 -9.53 15.82
N GLY A 15 -7.10 -9.85 16.38
CA GLY A 15 -6.68 -11.22 16.70
C GLY A 15 -6.34 -12.06 15.46
N LEU A 16 -6.22 -11.43 14.29
CA LEU A 16 -5.86 -12.08 13.04
C LEU A 16 -4.35 -11.99 12.86
N GLN A 17 -3.68 -13.13 13.02
CA GLN A 17 -2.23 -13.18 12.81
C GLN A 17 -1.91 -12.93 11.33
N ALA A 18 -1.11 -11.90 11.05
CA ALA A 18 -0.83 -11.47 9.67
C ALA A 18 -0.31 -12.61 8.76
N HIS A 19 0.54 -13.49 9.30
CA HIS A 19 1.07 -14.65 8.54
C HIS A 19 0.01 -15.69 8.15
N LYS A 20 -1.12 -15.75 8.87
CA LYS A 20 -2.25 -16.65 8.53
C LYS A 20 -3.14 -16.09 7.44
N MET A 21 -3.03 -14.80 7.14
CA MET A 21 -3.78 -14.14 6.07
C MET A 21 -3.11 -14.29 4.70
N ALA A 22 -1.86 -14.75 4.65
CA ALA A 22 -1.16 -15.04 3.41
C ALA A 22 -1.91 -16.06 2.55
N ALA A 23 -1.88 -15.87 1.24
CA ALA A 23 -2.59 -16.61 0.20
C ALA A 23 -4.13 -16.61 0.31
N SER A 24 -4.71 -15.81 1.23
CA SER A 24 -6.18 -15.73 1.39
C SER A 24 -6.84 -14.93 0.26
N ARG A 25 -8.14 -15.13 0.07
CA ARG A 25 -8.96 -14.37 -0.89
C ARG A 25 -9.40 -13.00 -0.36
N THR A 26 -8.65 -12.44 0.59
CA THR A 26 -8.94 -11.13 1.20
C THR A 26 -8.69 -10.02 0.20
N GLY A 27 -9.66 -9.11 0.06
CA GLY A 27 -9.53 -7.92 -0.79
C GLY A 27 -9.01 -6.72 0.00
N VAL A 28 -8.38 -5.78 -0.71
CA VAL A 28 -7.91 -4.50 -0.19
C VAL A 28 -8.59 -3.38 -0.96
N PHE A 29 -9.31 -2.52 -0.24
CA PHE A 29 -9.98 -1.36 -0.80
C PHE A 29 -9.45 -0.13 -0.09
N MET A 30 -8.90 0.81 -0.84
CA MET A 30 -8.27 2.01 -0.35
C MET A 30 -8.94 3.23 -0.96
N ALA A 31 -9.04 4.30 -0.19
CA ALA A 31 -9.41 5.60 -0.72
C ALA A 31 -8.26 6.57 -0.42
N THR A 32 -7.83 7.30 -1.43
CA THR A 32 -6.83 8.36 -1.31
C THR A 32 -7.33 9.61 -2.02
N PHE A 33 -7.20 10.77 -1.37
CA PHE A 33 -7.67 12.03 -1.94
C PHE A 33 -6.52 12.85 -2.55
N THR A 34 -5.39 12.94 -1.85
CA THR A 34 -4.25 13.76 -2.30
C THR A 34 -3.04 12.92 -2.70
N SER A 35 -2.17 13.51 -3.51
CA SER A 35 -0.91 12.89 -3.96
C SER A 35 0.30 13.80 -3.72
N ASP A 36 0.24 14.61 -2.67
CA ASP A 36 1.19 15.69 -2.38
C ASP A 36 2.64 15.19 -2.30
N TYR A 37 2.84 13.99 -1.76
CA TYR A 37 4.18 13.38 -1.68
C TYR A 37 4.75 13.03 -3.06
N ARG A 38 3.91 12.53 -3.97
CA ARG A 38 4.31 12.28 -5.36
C ARG A 38 4.68 13.59 -6.03
N GLU A 39 3.85 14.61 -5.89
CA GLU A 39 4.09 15.93 -6.49
C GLU A 39 5.38 16.58 -5.98
N SER A 40 5.66 16.45 -4.67
CA SER A 40 6.90 16.94 -4.09
C SER A 40 8.14 16.24 -4.66
N LEU A 41 8.06 14.93 -4.96
CA LEU A 41 9.18 14.19 -5.56
C LEU A 41 9.40 14.50 -7.04
N PHE A 42 8.34 14.83 -7.77
CA PHE A 42 8.43 15.23 -9.19
C PHE A 42 8.71 16.72 -9.39
N ARG A 43 8.87 17.49 -8.31
CA ARG A 43 9.18 18.92 -8.39
C ARG A 43 10.51 19.19 -9.08
N ASP A 44 11.48 18.30 -8.90
CA ASP A 44 12.74 18.28 -9.65
C ASP A 44 12.86 16.90 -10.33
N ALA A 45 12.45 16.85 -11.59
CA ALA A 45 12.37 15.63 -12.37
C ALA A 45 13.75 15.00 -12.63
N GLU A 46 14.85 15.77 -12.63
CA GLU A 46 16.20 15.24 -12.84
C GLU A 46 16.74 14.55 -11.57
N SER A 47 16.30 15.00 -10.39
CA SER A 47 16.67 14.41 -9.10
C SER A 47 15.78 13.24 -8.66
N ALA A 48 14.65 13.01 -9.34
CA ALA A 48 13.65 12.05 -8.92
C ALA A 48 14.19 10.60 -8.94
N PRO A 49 14.11 9.85 -7.82
CA PRO A 49 14.55 8.45 -7.79
C PRO A 49 13.78 7.58 -8.80
N MET A 50 14.47 6.63 -9.44
CA MET A 50 13.88 5.77 -10.48
C MET A 50 12.65 4.96 -9.99
N TYR A 51 12.62 4.60 -8.70
CA TYR A 51 11.52 3.83 -8.09
C TYR A 51 10.34 4.69 -7.62
N THR A 52 10.36 6.00 -7.86
CA THR A 52 9.27 6.90 -7.43
C THR A 52 7.93 6.52 -8.05
N ALA A 53 7.92 6.18 -9.34
CA ALA A 53 6.70 5.80 -10.05
C ALA A 53 5.96 4.61 -9.41
N THR A 54 6.68 3.57 -9.03
CA THR A 54 6.09 2.39 -8.36
C THR A 54 5.83 2.63 -6.88
N GLY A 55 6.48 3.63 -6.27
CA GLY A 55 6.35 3.93 -4.86
C GLY A 55 5.26 4.90 -4.46
N THR A 56 4.86 5.77 -5.37
CA THR A 56 3.92 6.87 -5.07
C THR A 56 2.72 6.93 -6.02
N SER A 57 2.56 5.96 -6.93
CA SER A 57 1.30 5.80 -7.67
C SER A 57 0.14 5.58 -6.70
N ALA A 58 -1.04 6.12 -7.02
CA ALA A 58 -2.25 5.92 -6.23
C ALA A 58 -2.54 4.42 -6.06
N THR A 59 -2.48 3.66 -7.15
CA THR A 59 -2.69 2.19 -7.13
C THR A 59 -1.68 1.44 -6.28
N SER A 60 -0.49 2.00 -6.03
CA SER A 60 0.51 1.38 -5.16
C SER A 60 0.09 1.37 -3.68
N ALA A 61 -0.89 2.19 -3.28
CA ALA A 61 -1.38 2.23 -1.91
C ALA A 61 -2.06 0.90 -1.54
N SER A 62 -3.09 0.48 -2.30
CA SER A 62 -3.73 -0.83 -2.08
C SER A 62 -2.83 -2.01 -2.49
N ASN A 63 -2.15 -1.90 -3.64
CA ASN A 63 -1.37 -3.02 -4.19
C ASN A 63 -0.19 -3.41 -3.30
N ARG A 64 0.45 -2.46 -2.62
CA ARG A 64 1.55 -2.77 -1.68
C ARG A 64 1.06 -3.52 -0.45
N VAL A 65 -0.13 -3.20 0.04
CA VAL A 65 -0.73 -3.94 1.15
C VAL A 65 -1.05 -5.36 0.68
N SER A 66 -1.71 -5.52 -0.46
CA SER A 66 -1.99 -6.84 -1.03
C SER A 66 -0.72 -7.67 -1.24
N TRP A 67 0.33 -7.06 -1.80
CA TRP A 67 1.60 -7.73 -2.07
C TRP A 67 2.36 -8.10 -0.79
N PHE A 68 2.42 -7.21 0.19
CA PHE A 68 3.19 -7.43 1.43
C PHE A 68 2.59 -8.53 2.31
N PHE A 69 1.26 -8.63 2.37
CA PHE A 69 0.55 -9.63 3.17
C PHE A 69 0.13 -10.88 2.37
N ASP A 70 0.54 -11.01 1.10
CA ASP A 70 0.09 -12.06 0.14
C ASP A 70 -1.44 -12.23 0.08
N LEU A 71 -2.18 -11.11 0.01
CA LEU A 71 -3.63 -11.12 -0.13
C LEU A 71 -4.00 -11.20 -1.61
N ARG A 72 -4.77 -12.22 -1.98
CA ARG A 72 -5.07 -12.58 -3.38
C ARG A 72 -6.49 -12.22 -3.81
N GLY A 73 -7.21 -11.44 -3.01
CA GLY A 73 -8.48 -10.85 -3.41
C GLY A 73 -8.31 -9.59 -4.28
N PRO A 74 -9.42 -8.90 -4.59
CA PRO A 74 -9.39 -7.64 -5.34
C PRO A 74 -8.54 -6.58 -4.62
N SER A 75 -7.76 -5.78 -5.37
CA SER A 75 -7.03 -4.63 -4.83
C SER A 75 -7.42 -3.38 -5.60
N PHE A 76 -8.05 -2.42 -4.93
CA PHE A 76 -8.56 -1.18 -5.52
C PHE A 76 -8.15 0.03 -4.68
N THR A 77 -7.73 1.10 -5.36
CA THR A 77 -7.52 2.44 -4.81
C THR A 77 -8.37 3.44 -5.58
#